data_AF-A0A926V3B0-F1
#
_entry.id   AF-A0A926V3B0-F1
#
_cell.length_a   1.000
_cell.length_b   1.000
_cell.length_c   1.000
_cell.angle_alpha   90.00
_cell.angle_beta   90.00
_cell.angle_gamma   90.00
#
_symmetry.space_group_name_H-M   'P 1'
#
loop_
_entity.id
_entity.type
_entity.pdbx_description
1 polymer ?
#
loop_
_entity_poly.entity_id
_entity_poly.type
_entity_poly.pdbx_seq_one_letter_code
_entity_poly.pdbx_strand_id
1 'polypeptide(L)'
;MNDLAFWKSVFLAKSVITAAEGAALFIGDAWLRYILHAPPLVNTEYSQLFYGVVFFIGIAYSWVSSDVVRNLGIIKFGVCVQTFVFVVLAYHTFAGNIHPLYFTPGIIDLIFAILYSVFLVQYSQNSPEPVLGSDLA
;
A
#
# COMPACT_ATOMS: atom_id res chain seq x y z
N MET A 1 -12.19 21.42 -6.70
CA MET A 1 -12.16 21.25 -5.22
C MET A 1 -12.54 19.83 -4.77
N ASN A 2 -13.39 19.09 -5.49
CA ASN A 2 -13.77 17.71 -5.11
C ASN A 2 -12.66 16.65 -5.30
N ASP A 3 -11.78 16.81 -6.29
CA ASP A 3 -10.78 15.76 -6.59
C ASP A 3 -9.72 15.62 -5.50
N LEU A 4 -9.22 16.74 -4.94
CA LEU A 4 -8.21 16.66 -3.87
C LEU A 4 -8.79 16.05 -2.59
N ALA A 5 -10.02 16.40 -2.22
CA ALA A 5 -10.69 15.82 -1.06
C ALA A 5 -10.92 14.31 -1.22
N PHE A 6 -11.30 13.87 -2.43
CA PHE A 6 -11.39 12.45 -2.78
C PHE A 6 -10.02 11.75 -2.67
N TRP A 7 -8.96 12.32 -3.23
CA TRP A 7 -7.64 11.69 -3.15
C TRP A 7 -7.13 11.60 -1.70
N LYS A 8 -7.34 12.65 -0.89
CA LYS A 8 -7.05 12.59 0.56
C LYS A 8 -7.78 11.45 1.26
N SER A 9 -9.06 11.23 0.96
CA SER A 9 -9.82 10.13 1.57
C SER A 9 -9.33 8.76 1.11
N VAL A 10 -8.90 8.60 -0.15
CA VAL A 10 -8.26 7.37 -0.66
C VAL A 10 -6.98 7.06 0.11
N PHE A 11 -6.08 8.03 0.30
CA PHE A 11 -4.84 7.83 1.07
C PHE A 11 -5.13 7.54 2.55
N LEU A 12 -6.14 8.20 3.13
CA LEU A 12 -6.56 7.93 4.51
C LEU A 12 -7.17 6.52 4.66
N ALA A 13 -7.99 6.08 3.70
CA ALA A 13 -8.52 4.72 3.68
C ALA A 13 -7.39 3.69 3.59
N LYS A 14 -6.38 3.92 2.74
CA LYS A 14 -5.19 3.06 2.69
C LYS A 14 -4.48 3.00 4.03
N SER A 15 -4.31 4.16 4.68
CA SER A 15 -3.69 4.26 6.00
C SER A 15 -4.38 3.37 7.01
N VAL A 16 -5.70 3.50 7.15
CA VAL A 16 -6.51 2.74 8.10
C VAL A 16 -6.47 1.24 7.77
N ILE A 17 -6.66 0.86 6.51
CA ILE A 17 -6.69 -0.56 6.11
C ILE A 17 -5.33 -1.22 6.36
N THR A 18 -4.24 -0.58 5.95
CA THR A 18 -2.89 -1.15 6.09
C THR A 18 -2.46 -1.23 7.55
N ALA A 19 -2.81 -0.23 8.37
CA ALA A 19 -2.56 -0.29 9.80
C ALA A 19 -3.40 -1.41 10.45
N ALA A 20 -4.69 -1.51 10.13
CA ALA A 20 -5.54 -2.57 10.65
C ALA A 20 -5.04 -3.96 10.25
N GLU A 21 -4.61 -4.13 9.00
CA GLU A 21 -4.06 -5.39 8.50
C GLU A 21 -2.76 -5.78 9.23
N GLY A 22 -1.81 -4.85 9.34
CA GLY A 22 -0.56 -5.06 10.07
C GLY A 22 -0.83 -5.46 11.53
N ALA A 23 -1.72 -4.75 12.21
CA ALA A 23 -2.10 -5.08 13.59
C ALA A 23 -2.82 -6.43 13.72
N ALA A 24 -3.76 -6.72 12.81
CA ALA A 24 -4.53 -7.95 12.81
C ALA A 24 -3.65 -9.17 12.56
N LEU A 25 -2.71 -9.10 11.61
CA LEU A 25 -1.77 -10.19 11.35
C LEU A 25 -0.72 -10.32 12.48
N PHE A 26 -0.25 -9.20 13.03
CA PHE A 26 0.72 -9.24 14.13
C PHE A 26 0.20 -9.99 15.36
N ILE A 27 -1.08 -9.80 15.70
CA ILE A 27 -1.71 -10.43 16.88
C ILE A 27 -2.38 -11.76 16.52
N GLY A 28 -2.99 -11.84 15.33
CA GLY A 28 -3.93 -12.88 14.95
C GLY A 28 -3.41 -13.94 13.99
N ASP A 29 -2.20 -13.82 13.43
CA ASP A 29 -1.71 -14.78 12.42
C ASP A 29 -1.67 -16.22 12.95
N ALA A 30 -1.21 -16.44 14.20
CA ALA A 30 -1.17 -17.77 14.79
C ALA A 30 -2.57 -18.40 14.90
N TRP A 31 -3.56 -17.61 15.31
CA TRP A 31 -4.96 -18.04 15.40
C TRP A 31 -5.56 -18.29 14.00
N LEU A 32 -5.24 -17.44 13.04
CA LEU A 32 -5.70 -17.57 11.66
C LEU A 32 -5.15 -18.86 11.02
N ARG A 33 -3.85 -19.15 11.18
CA ARG A 33 -3.23 -20.40 10.69
C ARG A 33 -3.86 -21.64 11.30
N TYR A 34 -4.16 -21.60 12.60
CA TYR A 34 -4.83 -22.69 13.28
C TYR A 34 -6.20 -23.00 12.66
N ILE A 35 -7.02 -21.97 12.39
CA ILE A 35 -8.33 -22.14 11.74
C ILE A 35 -8.17 -22.66 10.31
N LEU A 36 -7.16 -22.20 9.59
CA LEU A 36 -6.90 -22.57 8.19
C LEU A 36 -6.17 -23.91 8.04
N HIS A 37 -5.84 -24.60 9.14
CA HIS A 37 -4.97 -25.79 9.15
C HIS A 37 -3.65 -25.57 8.38
N ALA A 38 -3.14 -24.33 8.41
CA ALA A 38 -1.91 -23.95 7.75
C ALA A 38 -0.69 -24.35 8.60
N PRO A 39 0.46 -24.68 7.99
CA PRO A 39 1.66 -24.99 8.73
C PRO A 39 2.11 -23.79 9.59
N PRO A 40 2.70 -24.04 10.77
CA PRO A 40 3.26 -22.98 11.59
C PRO A 40 4.39 -22.26 10.86
N LEU A 41 4.62 -21.00 11.23
CA LEU A 41 5.73 -20.23 10.70
C LEU A 41 7.06 -20.85 11.15
N VAL A 42 8.00 -20.96 10.21
CA VAL A 42 9.36 -21.42 10.50
C VAL A 42 10.15 -20.35 11.23
N ASN A 43 10.02 -19.08 10.82
CA ASN A 43 10.71 -17.94 11.42
C ASN A 43 9.72 -16.82 11.78
N THR A 44 9.08 -16.95 12.95
CA THR A 44 8.00 -16.07 13.41
C THR A 44 8.45 -14.62 13.60
N GLU A 45 9.70 -14.40 13.99
CA GLU A 45 10.29 -13.08 14.22
C GLU A 45 10.32 -12.22 12.94
N TYR A 46 10.61 -12.82 11.77
CA TYR A 46 10.60 -12.09 10.50
C TYR A 46 9.19 -11.71 10.07
N SER A 47 8.22 -12.60 10.30
CA SER A 47 6.81 -12.29 10.03
C SER A 47 6.30 -11.18 10.94
N GLN A 48 6.63 -11.21 12.23
CA GLN A 48 6.28 -10.14 13.17
C GLN A 48 6.91 -8.80 12.79
N LEU A 49 8.20 -8.79 12.44
CA LEU A 49 8.86 -7.59 11.93
C LEU A 49 8.17 -7.06 10.67
N PHE A 50 7.82 -7.94 9.73
CA PHE A 50 7.09 -7.57 8.53
C PHE A 50 5.71 -6.96 8.85
N TYR A 51 4.90 -7.60 9.68
CA TYR A 51 3.58 -7.09 10.06
C TYR A 51 3.68 -5.76 10.82
N GLY A 52 4.70 -5.60 11.67
CA GLY A 52 5.00 -4.33 12.33
C GLY A 52 5.34 -3.23 11.32
N VAL A 53 6.17 -3.53 10.33
CA VAL A 53 6.49 -2.58 9.25
C VAL A 53 5.23 -2.22 8.45
N VAL A 54 4.38 -3.19 8.11
CA VAL A 54 3.08 -2.94 7.45
C VAL A 54 2.22 -1.98 8.28
N PHE A 55 2.15 -2.20 9.60
CA PHE A 55 1.43 -1.30 10.51
C PHE A 55 1.94 0.15 10.44
N PHE A 56 3.26 0.34 10.53
CA PHE A 56 3.88 1.67 10.46
C PHE A 56 3.76 2.32 9.07
N ILE A 57 3.79 1.53 7.99
CA ILE A 57 3.49 2.01 6.64
C ILE A 57 2.04 2.54 6.58
N GLY A 58 1.10 1.84 7.22
CA GLY A 58 -0.26 2.33 7.40
C GLY A 58 -0.30 3.71 8.05
N ILE A 59 0.42 3.91 9.16
CA ILE A 59 0.53 5.24 9.80
C ILE A 59 1.16 6.26 8.85
N ALA A 60 2.21 5.91 8.11
CA ALA A 60 2.88 6.83 7.19
C ALA A 60 1.94 7.34 6.07
N TYR A 61 0.99 6.52 5.61
CA TYR A 61 -0.02 6.96 4.65
C TYR A 61 -0.96 8.05 5.20
N SER A 62 -1.13 8.16 6.53
CA SER A 62 -1.87 9.29 7.13
C SER A 62 -1.15 10.62 6.88
N TRP A 63 0.19 10.62 6.89
CA TRP A 63 0.98 11.81 6.58
C TRP A 63 0.85 12.19 5.10
N VAL A 64 0.83 11.20 4.20
CA VAL A 64 0.55 11.41 2.77
C VAL A 64 -0.84 12.00 2.57
N SER A 65 -1.86 11.52 3.30
CA SER A 65 -3.23 12.04 3.19
C SER A 65 -3.36 13.50 3.64
N SER A 66 -2.51 13.96 4.55
CA SER A 66 -2.54 15.34 5.04
C SER A 66 -2.10 16.34 3.96
N ASP A 67 -1.08 15.98 3.18
CA ASP A 67 -0.57 16.76 2.05
C ASP A 67 -0.13 15.86 0.88
N VAL A 68 -1.09 15.50 0.02
CA VAL A 68 -0.87 14.56 -1.08
C VAL A 68 0.12 15.12 -2.12
N VAL A 69 0.04 16.43 -2.38
CA VAL A 69 0.83 17.10 -3.42
C VAL A 69 2.30 17.18 -3.05
N ARG A 70 2.61 17.41 -1.78
CA ARG A 70 4.00 17.43 -1.29
C ARG A 70 4.64 16.04 -1.23
N ASN A 71 3.84 14.98 -1.19
CA ASN A 71 4.30 13.61 -0.97
C ASN A 71 4.32 12.72 -2.24
N LEU A 72 4.36 13.32 -3.43
CA LEU A 72 4.35 12.59 -4.72
C LEU A 72 5.44 11.51 -4.84
N GLY A 73 6.62 11.74 -4.26
CA GLY A 73 7.70 10.73 -4.24
C GLY A 73 7.30 9.46 -3.47
N ILE A 74 6.63 9.63 -2.32
CA ILE A 74 6.12 8.52 -1.51
C ILE A 74 5.00 7.79 -2.26
N ILE A 75 4.16 8.51 -2.99
CA ILE A 75 3.07 7.92 -3.78
C ILE A 75 3.63 7.06 -4.92
N LYS A 76 4.63 7.56 -5.67
CA LYS A 76 5.33 6.80 -6.72
C LYS A 76 5.99 5.54 -6.14
N PHE A 77 6.69 5.68 -5.02
CA PHE A 77 7.28 4.55 -4.32
C PHE A 77 6.21 3.55 -3.86
N GLY A 78 5.07 4.04 -3.36
CA GLY A 78 3.93 3.24 -2.94
C GLY A 78 3.36 2.38 -4.06
N VAL A 79 3.28 2.89 -5.29
CA VAL A 79 2.89 2.09 -6.48
C VAL A 79 3.85 0.90 -6.65
N CYS A 80 5.16 1.16 -6.68
CA CYS A 80 6.16 0.11 -6.87
C CYS A 80 6.09 -0.96 -5.77
N VAL A 81 6.02 -0.54 -4.51
CA VAL A 81 5.97 -1.46 -3.36
C VAL A 81 4.70 -2.30 -3.38
N GLN A 82 3.53 -1.70 -3.57
CA GLN A 82 2.26 -2.42 -3.57
C GLN A 82 2.15 -3.40 -4.74
N THR A 83 2.60 -3.00 -5.93
CA THR A 83 2.69 -3.92 -7.08
C THR A 83 3.64 -5.07 -6.79
N PHE A 84 4.80 -4.81 -6.17
CA PHE A 84 5.74 -5.87 -5.79
C PHE A 84 5.13 -6.85 -4.79
N VAL A 85 4.48 -6.35 -3.73
CA VAL A 85 3.77 -7.19 -2.74
C VAL A 85 2.72 -8.06 -3.41
N PHE A 86 1.90 -7.49 -4.30
CA PHE A 86 0.91 -8.26 -5.08
C PHE A 86 1.57 -9.38 -5.89
N VAL A 87 2.64 -9.08 -6.65
CA VAL A 87 3.32 -10.06 -7.50
C VAL A 87 3.89 -11.22 -6.67
N VAL A 88 4.54 -10.91 -5.55
CA VAL A 88 5.11 -11.93 -4.65
C VAL A 88 4.01 -12.80 -4.05
N LEU A 89 2.94 -12.20 -3.51
CA LEU A 89 1.83 -12.96 -2.94
C LEU A 89 1.11 -13.80 -3.99
N ALA A 90 0.84 -13.24 -5.17
CA ALA A 90 0.23 -13.96 -6.28
C ALA A 90 1.05 -15.21 -6.66
N TYR A 91 2.37 -15.03 -6.87
CA TYR A 91 3.26 -16.14 -7.20
C TYR A 91 3.19 -17.26 -6.15
N HIS A 92 3.34 -16.92 -4.87
CA HIS A 92 3.32 -17.91 -3.81
C HIS A 92 1.94 -18.55 -3.61
N THR A 93 0.84 -17.83 -3.87
CA THR A 93 -0.51 -18.41 -3.84
C THR A 93 -0.72 -19.41 -4.97
N PHE A 94 -0.37 -19.04 -6.21
CA PHE A 94 -0.53 -19.94 -7.37
C PHE A 94 0.42 -21.14 -7.34
N ALA A 95 1.59 -20.98 -6.70
CA ALA A 95 2.51 -22.10 -6.44
C ALA A 95 2.07 -23.01 -5.28
N GLY A 96 0.97 -22.69 -4.57
CA GLY A 96 0.48 -23.47 -3.44
C GLY A 96 1.28 -23.32 -2.14
N ASN A 97 2.18 -22.33 -2.08
CA ASN A 97 3.04 -22.08 -0.92
C ASN A 97 2.33 -21.34 0.21
N ILE A 98 1.32 -20.53 -0.12
CA ILE A 98 0.51 -19.80 0.86
C ILE A 98 -0.97 -20.05 0.62
N HIS A 99 -1.74 -20.13 1.70
CA HIS A 99 -3.19 -20.28 1.61
C HIS A 99 -3.80 -19.07 0.88
N PRO A 100 -4.76 -19.24 -0.05
CA PRO A 100 -5.30 -18.14 -0.85
C PRO A 100 -5.86 -16.96 -0.06
N LEU A 101 -6.28 -17.16 1.20
CA LEU A 101 -6.70 -16.07 2.08
C LEU A 101 -5.58 -15.03 2.34
N TYR A 102 -4.32 -15.46 2.40
CA TYR A 102 -3.17 -14.55 2.55
C TYR A 102 -2.91 -13.70 1.29
N PHE A 103 -3.59 -13.99 0.18
CA PHE A 103 -3.52 -13.17 -1.02
C PHE A 103 -4.45 -11.94 -0.95
N THR A 104 -5.42 -11.92 -0.04
CA THR A 104 -6.38 -10.83 0.09
C THR A 104 -5.71 -9.46 0.28
N PRO A 105 -4.71 -9.31 1.17
CA PRO A 105 -3.87 -8.10 1.22
C PRO A 105 -3.28 -7.65 -0.12
N GLY A 106 -2.72 -8.58 -0.88
CA GLY A 106 -2.10 -8.28 -2.18
C GLY A 106 -3.11 -7.71 -3.17
N ILE A 107 -4.34 -8.22 -3.19
CA ILE A 107 -5.41 -7.69 -4.05
C ILE A 107 -5.78 -6.26 -3.64
N ILE A 108 -5.89 -6.00 -2.34
CA ILE A 108 -6.17 -4.66 -1.80
C ILE A 108 -5.03 -3.70 -2.20
N ASP A 109 -3.78 -4.11 -2.02
CA ASP A 109 -2.60 -3.36 -2.44
C ASP A 109 -2.62 -3.05 -3.93
N LEU A 110 -2.99 -4.00 -4.79
CA LEU A 110 -3.08 -3.75 -6.22
C LEU A 110 -4.14 -2.69 -6.56
N ILE A 111 -5.31 -2.72 -5.90
CA ILE A 111 -6.35 -1.70 -6.10
C ILE A 111 -5.80 -0.31 -5.76
N PHE A 112 -5.09 -0.18 -4.64
CA PHE A 112 -4.49 1.10 -4.26
C PHE A 112 -3.33 1.52 -5.17
N ALA A 113 -2.52 0.58 -5.66
CA ALA A 113 -1.47 0.87 -6.64
C ALA A 113 -2.05 1.44 -7.94
N ILE A 114 -3.18 0.89 -8.40
CA ILE A 114 -3.92 1.41 -9.56
C ILE A 114 -4.46 2.81 -9.25
N LEU A 115 -5.11 3.01 -8.11
CA LEU A 115 -5.64 4.32 -7.71
C LEU A 115 -4.53 5.38 -7.61
N TYR A 116 -3.37 5.03 -7.08
CA TYR A 116 -2.22 5.93 -6.99
C TYR A 116 -1.65 6.27 -8.36
N SER A 117 -1.62 5.30 -9.26
CA SER A 117 -1.21 5.52 -10.65
C SER A 117 -2.17 6.47 -11.36
N VAL A 118 -3.49 6.28 -11.18
CA VAL A 118 -4.52 7.19 -11.72
C VAL A 118 -4.34 8.59 -11.15
N PHE A 119 -4.13 8.72 -9.84
CA PHE A 119 -3.86 10.01 -9.20
C PHE A 119 -2.65 10.72 -9.82
N LEU A 120 -1.53 10.00 -10.00
CA LEU A 120 -0.30 10.57 -10.56
C LEU A 120 -0.50 11.05 -12.01
N VAL A 121 -1.23 10.28 -12.83
CA VAL A 121 -1.56 10.68 -14.21
C VAL A 121 -2.43 11.92 -14.22
N GLN A 122 -3.50 11.95 -13.43
CA GLN A 122 -4.39 13.11 -13.33
C GLN A 122 -3.64 14.35 -12.82
N TYR A 123 -2.77 14.18 -11.82
CA TYR A 123 -1.98 15.27 -11.28
C TYR A 123 -1.02 15.83 -12.34
N SER A 124 -0.35 14.96 -13.10
CA SER A 124 0.57 15.38 -14.17
C SER A 124 -0.13 16.12 -15.30
N GLN A 125 -1.37 15.75 -15.65
CA GLN A 125 -2.13 16.40 -16.72
C GLN A 125 -2.67 17.78 -16.32
N ASN A 126 -2.97 17.97 -15.03
CA ASN A 126 -3.56 19.20 -14.51
C ASN A 126 -2.54 20.17 -13.90
N SER A 127 -1.27 19.76 -13.80
CA SER A 127 -0.19 20.64 -13.33
C SER A 127 0.37 21.42 -14.52
N PRO A 128 0.37 22.77 -14.50
CA PRO A 128 1.05 23.54 -15.53
C PRO A 128 2.54 23.19 -15.52
N GLU A 129 3.12 22.92 -16.69
CA GLU A 129 4.57 22.79 -16.79
C GLU A 129 5.23 24.06 -16.23
N PRO A 130 6.37 23.96 -15.53
CA PRO A 130 7.18 25.13 -15.26
C PRO A 130 7.56 25.72 -16.62
N VAL A 131 7.13 26.95 -16.89
CA VAL A 131 7.55 27.70 -18.10
C VAL A 131 9.07 27.78 -18.08
N LEU A 132 9.72 26.90 -18.83
CA LEU A 132 11.15 26.91 -19.00
C LEU A 132 11.46 28.00 -20.04
N GLY A 133 11.73 29.22 -19.57
CA GLY A 133 12.44 30.23 -20.36
C GLY A 133 11.73 31.57 -20.63
N SER A 134 11.40 32.34 -19.59
CA SER A 134 11.12 33.78 -19.74
C SER A 134 12.22 34.70 -19.20
N ASP A 135 13.29 34.18 -18.59
CA ASP A 135 14.26 35.00 -17.84
C ASP A 135 15.64 35.11 -18.52
N LEU A 136 15.70 34.94 -19.85
CA LEU A 136 16.85 35.33 -20.65
C LEU A 136 16.39 36.27 -21.77
N ALA A 137 16.05 37.49 -21.38
CA ALA A 137 15.92 38.66 -22.25
C ALA A 137 17.03 39.65 -21.90
#